data_AF-A0A4W5N2Y1-F1
#
_entry.id   AF-A0A4W5N2Y1-F1
#
_cell.length_a   1.000
_cell.length_b   1.000
_cell.length_c   1.000
_cell.angle_alpha   90.00
_cell.angle_beta   90.00
_cell.angle_gamma   90.00
#
_symmetry.space_group_name_H-M   'P 1'
#
loop_
_entity.id
_entity.type
_entity.pdbx_description
1 polymer ?
#
loop_
_entity_poly.entity_id
_entity_poly.type
_entity_poly.pdbx_seq_one_letter_code
_entity_poly.pdbx_strand_id
1 'polypeptide(L)'
;MTNLRSTHPHFVRCIIPNETKTPGAMENPLVMHQLRCNGVLEGIRICRKGFPNRILYADFKQRYRILNPNAIPEGQFMDNMKASEKLLGSLDID
;
A
#
# COMPACT_ATOMS: atom_id res chain seq x y z
N MET A 1 -22.53 -13.49 -16.66
CA MET A 1 -21.87 -12.41 -15.89
C MET A 1 -22.77 -11.22 -15.56
N THR A 2 -24.03 -11.16 -16.03
CA THR A 2 -24.93 -10.00 -15.84
C THR A 2 -25.13 -9.60 -14.38
N ASN A 3 -25.43 -10.55 -13.50
CA ASN A 3 -25.63 -10.28 -12.06
C ASN A 3 -24.35 -9.82 -11.34
N LEU A 4 -23.17 -10.29 -11.75
CA LEU A 4 -21.90 -9.87 -11.16
C LEU A 4 -21.48 -8.47 -11.63
N ARG A 5 -21.93 -8.05 -12.81
CA ARG A 5 -21.65 -6.71 -13.36
C ARG A 5 -22.55 -5.63 -12.76
N SER A 6 -23.67 -6.01 -12.14
CA SER A 6 -24.63 -5.09 -11.51
C SER A 6 -24.36 -4.85 -10.01
N THR A 7 -23.24 -5.31 -9.47
CA THR A 7 -22.89 -5.18 -8.04
C THR A 7 -21.57 -4.45 -7.83
N HIS A 8 -21.30 -4.07 -6.59
CA HIS A 8 -19.96 -3.67 -6.15
C HIS A 8 -19.18 -4.94 -5.74
N PRO A 9 -18.16 -5.36 -6.50
CA PRO A 9 -17.50 -6.62 -6.24
C PRO A 9 -16.52 -6.53 -5.07
N HIS A 10 -16.51 -7.57 -4.24
CA HIS A 10 -15.50 -7.80 -3.22
C HIS A 10 -14.78 -9.11 -3.54
N PHE A 11 -13.46 -9.13 -3.40
CA PHE A 11 -12.63 -10.28 -3.78
C PHE A 11 -11.93 -10.86 -2.56
N VAL A 12 -12.02 -12.18 -2.38
CA VAL A 12 -11.29 -12.94 -1.35
C VAL A 12 -10.44 -13.98 -2.07
N ARG A 13 -9.15 -14.07 -1.72
CA ARG A 13 -8.19 -15.04 -2.27
C ARG A 13 -7.65 -15.90 -1.13
N CYS A 14 -8.00 -17.18 -1.13
CA CYS A 14 -7.44 -18.15 -0.19
C CYS A 14 -6.06 -18.61 -0.67
N ILE A 15 -5.15 -18.87 0.27
CA ILE A 15 -3.79 -19.36 -0.01
C ILE A 15 -3.57 -20.64 0.79
N ILE A 16 -3.15 -21.70 0.10
CA ILE A 16 -2.66 -22.93 0.72
C ILE A 16 -1.16 -22.75 0.98
N PRO A 17 -0.71 -22.82 2.25
CA PRO A 17 0.68 -22.50 2.57
C PRO A 17 1.64 -23.67 2.28
N ASN A 18 1.19 -24.92 2.36
CA ASN A 18 1.99 -26.13 2.11
C ASN A 18 1.07 -27.33 1.80
N GLU A 19 1.62 -28.40 1.22
CA GLU A 19 0.85 -29.61 0.89
C GLU A 19 0.78 -30.61 2.06
N THR A 20 1.71 -30.50 3.01
CA THR A 20 1.83 -31.42 4.16
C THR A 20 0.85 -31.13 5.31
N LYS A 21 0.01 -30.09 5.17
CA LYS A 21 -0.94 -29.61 6.20
C LYS A 21 -0.26 -29.25 7.52
N THR A 22 1.00 -28.80 7.46
CA THR A 22 1.77 -28.42 8.63
C THR A 22 1.47 -26.98 9.01
N PRO A 23 0.99 -26.69 10.24
CA PRO A 23 0.72 -25.31 10.65
C PRO A 23 2.03 -24.51 10.71
N GLY A 24 2.00 -23.25 10.25
CA GLY A 24 3.15 -22.33 10.28
C GLY A 24 4.23 -22.56 9.22
N ALA A 25 4.20 -23.69 8.50
CA ALA A 25 5.12 -23.94 7.38
C ALA A 25 4.61 -23.28 6.09
N MET A 26 5.52 -22.77 5.26
CA MET A 26 5.19 -22.16 3.97
C MET A 26 6.13 -22.65 2.86
N GLU A 27 5.56 -23.13 1.77
CA GLU A 27 6.26 -23.56 0.57
C GLU A 27 6.23 -22.46 -0.48
N ASN A 28 7.37 -21.79 -0.67
CA ASN A 28 7.47 -20.63 -1.55
C ASN A 28 7.03 -20.92 -3.00
N PRO A 29 7.45 -22.02 -3.67
CA PRO A 29 7.03 -22.28 -5.05
C PRO A 29 5.50 -22.43 -5.19
N LEU A 30 4.87 -23.13 -4.24
CA LEU A 30 3.43 -23.34 -4.20
C LEU A 30 2.66 -22.01 -4.02
N VAL A 31 3.08 -21.19 -3.07
CA VAL A 31 2.45 -19.88 -2.82
C VAL A 31 2.68 -18.93 -3.99
N MET A 32 3.88 -18.91 -4.56
CA MET A 32 4.20 -18.07 -5.73
C MET A 32 3.37 -18.44 -6.96
N HIS A 33 3.11 -19.73 -7.18
CA HIS A 33 2.21 -20.18 -8.24
C HIS A 33 0.78 -19.66 -8.00
N GLN A 34 0.25 -19.81 -6.78
CA GLN A 34 -1.09 -19.30 -6.43
C GLN A 34 -1.21 -17.78 -6.61
N LEU A 35 -0.20 -16.99 -6.19
CA LEU A 35 -0.21 -15.53 -6.34
C LEU A 35 -0.27 -15.09 -7.81
N ARG A 36 0.35 -15.84 -8.73
CA ARG A 36 0.27 -15.62 -10.18
C ARG A 36 -1.13 -15.97 -10.70
N CYS A 37 -1.59 -17.19 -10.44
CA CYS A 37 -2.85 -17.71 -10.99
C CYS A 37 -4.09 -17.01 -10.42
N ASN A 38 -4.06 -16.58 -9.15
CA ASN A 38 -5.20 -15.90 -8.50
C ASN A 38 -5.29 -14.40 -8.84
N GLY A 39 -4.39 -13.90 -9.71
CA GLY A 39 -4.37 -12.51 -10.16
C GLY A 39 -3.86 -11.51 -9.11
N VAL A 40 -3.25 -11.97 -8.02
CA VAL A 40 -2.70 -11.07 -6.98
C VAL A 40 -1.51 -10.28 -7.55
N LEU A 41 -0.58 -10.96 -8.22
CA LEU A 41 0.54 -10.27 -8.87
C LEU A 41 0.09 -9.36 -10.01
N GLU A 42 -1.00 -9.72 -10.69
CA GLU A 42 -1.58 -8.89 -11.74
C GLU A 42 -2.23 -7.62 -11.17
N GLY A 43 -2.92 -7.73 -10.03
CA GLY A 43 -3.41 -6.59 -9.28
C GLY A 43 -2.29 -5.63 -8.87
N ILE A 44 -1.19 -6.18 -8.33
CA ILE A 44 0.01 -5.38 -8.00
C ILE A 44 0.57 -4.70 -9.26
N ARG A 45 0.69 -5.43 -10.38
CA ARG A 45 1.20 -4.91 -11.65
C ARG A 45 0.39 -3.71 -12.14
N ILE A 46 -0.94 -3.76 -12.02
CA ILE A 46 -1.83 -2.66 -12.41
C ILE A 46 -1.68 -1.48 -11.44
N CYS A 47 -1.70 -1.72 -10.12
CA CYS A 47 -1.55 -0.66 -9.12
C CYS A 47 -0.22 0.12 -9.26
N ARG A 48 0.87 -0.58 -9.65
CA ARG A 48 2.18 0.03 -9.91
C ARG A 48 2.22 0.95 -11.12
N LYS A 49 1.25 0.89 -12.04
CA LYS A 49 1.13 1.86 -13.14
C LYS A 49 0.56 3.20 -12.69
N GLY A 50 -0.04 3.26 -11.49
CA GLY A 50 -0.49 4.49 -10.86
C GLY A 50 0.37 4.84 -9.66
N PHE A 51 -0.26 5.26 -8.57
CA PHE A 51 0.39 5.57 -7.29
C PHE A 51 0.15 4.44 -6.28
N PRO A 52 1.03 3.41 -6.22
CA PRO A 52 0.84 2.25 -5.36
C PRO A 52 1.03 2.57 -3.88
N ASN A 53 1.91 3.53 -3.56
CA ASN A 53 2.22 3.93 -2.19
C ASN A 53 1.21 5.00 -1.75
N ARG A 54 0.44 4.71 -0.71
CA ARG A 54 -0.54 5.62 -0.12
C ARG A 54 -0.29 5.67 1.38
N ILE A 55 -0.02 6.86 1.89
CA ILE A 55 0.31 7.09 3.29
C ILE A 55 -0.69 8.10 3.83
N LEU A 56 -1.20 7.90 5.04
CA LEU A 56 -2.04 8.89 5.71
C LEU A 56 -1.20 10.14 6.03
N TYR A 57 -1.78 11.32 5.88
CA TYR A 57 -1.05 12.58 6.10
C TYR A 57 -0.41 12.69 7.49
N ALA A 58 -1.08 12.16 8.53
CA ALA A 58 -0.54 12.13 9.88
C ALA A 58 0.74 11.28 9.98
N ASP A 59 0.71 10.06 9.43
CA ASP A 59 1.85 9.15 9.41
C ASP A 59 3.00 9.74 8.58
N PHE A 60 2.68 10.36 7.45
CA PHE A 60 3.67 11.03 6.60
C PHE A 60 4.38 12.16 7.37
N LYS A 61 3.61 13.06 7.98
CA LYS A 61 4.14 14.15 8.81
C LYS A 61 5.02 13.61 9.93
N GLN A 62 4.54 12.64 10.71
CA GLN A 62 5.29 12.09 11.84
C GLN A 62 6.59 11.41 11.39
N ARG A 63 6.55 10.64 10.30
CA ARG A 63 7.70 9.85 9.82
C ARG A 63 8.74 10.69 9.09
N TYR A 64 8.31 11.64 8.27
CA TYR A 64 9.19 12.34 7.33
C TYR A 64 9.52 13.78 7.71
N ARG A 65 8.98 14.32 8.82
CA ARG A 65 9.37 15.65 9.34
C ARG A 65 10.88 15.84 9.49
N ILE A 66 11.62 14.75 9.78
CA ILE A 66 13.08 14.75 9.87
C ILE A 66 13.79 15.23 8.59
N LEU A 67 13.15 15.14 7.43
CA LEU A 67 13.75 15.56 6.15
C LEU A 67 13.91 17.08 6.08
N ASN A 68 13.01 17.84 6.71
CA ASN A 68 13.14 19.28 6.87
C ASN A 68 12.32 19.76 8.08
N PRO A 69 12.91 19.79 9.29
CA PRO A 69 12.21 20.23 10.50
C PRO A 69 11.73 21.69 10.44
N ASN A 70 12.38 22.53 9.63
CA ASN A 70 12.01 23.94 9.47
C ASN A 70 10.71 24.11 8.65
N ALA A 71 10.40 23.16 7.75
CA ALA A 71 9.15 23.17 7.00
C ALA A 71 7.93 23.02 7.93
N ILE A 72 8.09 22.26 9.02
CA ILE A 72 7.03 21.95 10.01
C ILE A 72 7.51 22.34 11.42
N PRO A 73 7.34 23.62 11.82
CA PRO A 73 7.77 24.11 13.13
C PRO A 73 7.09 23.39 14.29
N GLU A 74 7.83 23.23 15.38
CA GLU A 74 7.33 22.62 16.61
C GLU A 74 6.42 23.58 17.38
N GLY A 75 5.37 23.05 18.02
CA GLY A 75 4.45 23.83 18.86
C GLY A 75 3.39 24.66 18.11
N GLN A 76 3.41 24.69 16.77
CA GLN A 76 2.34 25.30 15.97
C GLN A 76 1.36 24.23 15.47
N PHE A 77 0.07 24.48 15.64
CA PHE A 77 -0.95 23.66 15.00
C PHE A 77 -0.89 23.87 13.49
N MET A 78 -0.62 22.79 12.76
CA MET A 78 -0.65 22.76 11.30
C MET A 78 -1.39 21.51 10.86
N ASP A 79 -2.37 21.71 9.99
CA ASP A 79 -3.10 20.63 9.34
C ASP A 79 -2.15 19.64 8.65
N ASN A 80 -2.44 18.34 8.77
CA ASN A 80 -1.53 17.29 8.33
C ASN A 80 -1.37 17.27 6.81
N MET A 81 -2.42 17.60 6.04
CA MET A 81 -2.34 17.68 4.59
C MET A 81 -1.41 18.84 4.19
N LYS A 82 -1.64 20.04 4.75
CA LYS A 82 -0.78 21.21 4.49
C LYS A 82 0.67 20.99 4.90
N ALA A 83 0.91 20.34 6.03
CA ALA A 83 2.25 20.01 6.49
C ALA A 83 2.97 19.06 5.52
N SER A 84 2.24 18.08 4.97
CA SER A 84 2.77 17.12 3.99
C SER A 84 3.12 17.81 2.68
N GLU A 85 2.24 18.67 2.17
CA GLU A 85 2.47 19.47 0.95
C GLU A 85 3.68 20.40 1.10
N LYS A 86 3.75 21.15 2.20
CA LYS A 86 4.87 22.07 2.47
C LYS A 86 6.19 21.35 2.62
N LEU A 87 6.19 20.16 3.25
CA LEU A 87 7.39 19.35 3.38
C LEU A 87 7.85 18.85 2.01
N LEU A 88 6.97 18.23 1.22
CA LEU A 88 7.29 17.72 -0.11
C LEU A 88 7.79 18.83 -1.05
N GLY A 89 7.14 19.99 -1.05
CA GLY A 89 7.56 21.14 -1.86
C GLY A 89 8.87 21.79 -1.42
N SER A 90 9.43 21.40 -0.27
CA SER A 90 10.77 21.83 0.18
C SER A 90 11.88 20.86 -0.21
N LEU A 91 11.54 19.73 -0.82
CA LEU A 91 12.49 18.70 -1.26
C LEU A 91 12.70 18.84 -2.76
N ASP A 92 13.93 18.61 -3.20
CA ASP A 92 14.29 18.51 -4.63
C ASP A 92 14.04 17.08 -5.10
N ILE A 93 12.77 16.78 -5.38
CA ILE A 93 12.28 15.47 -5.84
C ILE A 93 11.48 15.66 -7.14
N ASP A 94 11.54 14.66 -8.01
CA ASP A 94 10.89 14.63 -9.33
C ASP A 94 9.37 14.90 -9.30
#